data_AF-A0A182EVH4-F1
#
_entry.id   AF-A0A182EVH4-F1
#
_cell.length_a   1.000
_cell.length_b   1.000
_cell.length_c   1.000
_cell.angle_alpha   90.00
_cell.angle_beta   90.00
_cell.angle_gamma   90.00
#
_symmetry.space_group_name_H-M   'P 1'
#
loop_
_entity.id
_entity.type
_entity.pdbx_description
1 polymer ?
#
loop_
_entity_poly.entity_id
_entity_poly.type
_entity_poly.pdbx_seq_one_letter_code
_entity_poly.pdbx_strand_id
1 'polypeptide(L)'
;LIKRAEYNAFDQPEKNYYPMPTVMVLQDRSKRLSILSNVPHGVRTVGKINFEIMLDRRLSVDDGKGLGYDDDGLPVDNLPVNMAFTFVLEKLLQVDDKQRQERQFSYNTLNAHLALQSLIYQPNIFIINGILENLTLRHLQSFPCDVQLLTVRPLTSDIKLRLMVLYRAGIDCTSLNSPKCLANELDVNFTT
;
A
#
# COMPACT_ATOMS: atom_id res chain seq x y z
N LEU A 1 -4.68 8.45 -0.59
CA LEU A 1 -3.32 8.97 -0.27
C LEU A 1 -3.43 10.44 0.07
N ILE A 2 -2.95 10.87 1.23
CA ILE A 2 -3.04 12.27 1.65
C ILE A 2 -1.87 13.08 1.09
N LYS A 3 -2.15 14.29 0.58
CA LYS A 3 -1.12 15.22 0.09
C LYS A 3 -0.38 15.82 1.29
N ARG A 4 0.95 15.80 1.24
CA ARG A 4 1.83 16.41 2.25
C ARG A 4 2.62 17.56 1.65
N ALA A 5 2.89 18.56 2.47
CA ALA A 5 3.79 19.66 2.13
C ALA A 5 5.07 19.53 2.98
N GLU A 6 6.20 19.86 2.36
CA GLU A 6 7.48 20.00 3.05
C GLU A 6 7.56 21.41 3.63
N TYR A 7 7.77 21.50 4.94
CA TYR A 7 7.96 22.77 5.64
C TYR A 7 9.44 23.06 5.83
N ASN A 8 9.81 24.34 5.86
CA ASN A 8 11.18 24.73 6.17
C ASN A 8 11.49 24.42 7.65
N ALA A 9 12.19 23.31 7.87
CA ALA A 9 12.54 22.81 9.19
C ALA A 9 14.00 22.31 9.19
N PHE A 10 14.94 23.19 8.83
CA PHE A 10 16.38 22.88 8.79
C PHE A 10 16.88 22.24 10.10
N ASP A 11 16.48 22.80 11.24
CA ASP A 11 16.93 22.34 12.55
C ASP A 11 16.06 21.22 13.16
N GLN A 12 14.93 20.88 12.51
CA GLN A 12 13.94 19.91 13.02
C GLN A 12 13.37 19.05 11.88
N PRO A 13 14.23 18.25 11.21
CA PRO A 13 13.81 17.42 10.07
C PRO A 13 12.71 16.41 10.43
N GLU A 14 12.62 16.00 11.70
CA GLU A 14 11.61 15.09 12.24
C GLU A 14 10.17 15.60 12.07
N LYS A 15 9.97 16.94 11.98
CA LYS A 15 8.64 17.52 11.74
C LYS A 15 8.06 17.24 10.36
N ASN A 16 8.91 16.87 9.40
CA ASN A 16 8.50 16.51 8.04
C ASN A 16 8.41 14.99 7.84
N TYR A 17 8.62 14.19 8.89
CA TYR A 17 8.39 12.75 8.84
C TYR A 17 6.90 12.42 8.96
N TYR A 18 6.42 11.57 8.07
CA TYR A 18 5.05 11.09 8.03
C TYR A 18 5.01 9.56 8.00
N PRO A 19 3.95 8.94 8.53
CA PRO A 19 3.76 7.50 8.39
C PRO A 19 3.50 7.13 6.93
N MET A 20 4.29 6.19 6.42
CA MET A 20 4.08 5.46 5.18
C MET A 20 3.66 4.03 5.53
N PRO A 21 2.36 3.76 5.76
CA PRO A 21 1.92 2.42 6.11
C PRO A 21 2.12 1.42 4.96
N THR A 22 1.98 1.88 3.71
CA THR A 22 2.04 1.00 2.52
C THR A 22 2.62 1.68 1.29
N VAL A 23 2.36 2.98 1.07
CA VAL A 23 2.78 3.67 -0.15
C VAL A 23 3.09 5.15 0.06
N MET A 24 4.13 5.63 -0.62
CA MET A 24 4.44 7.04 -0.85
C MET A 24 4.41 7.33 -2.35
N VAL A 25 3.96 8.53 -2.74
CA VAL A 25 3.91 8.95 -4.14
C VAL A 25 4.59 10.29 -4.31
N LEU A 26 5.52 10.35 -5.27
CA LEU A 26 6.11 11.57 -5.79
C LEU A 26 5.61 11.75 -7.23
N GLN A 27 5.08 12.92 -7.54
CA GLN A 27 4.43 13.15 -8.81
C GLN A 27 4.68 14.57 -9.31
N ASP A 28 5.08 14.67 -10.57
CA ASP A 28 5.12 15.92 -11.32
C ASP A 28 3.97 15.98 -12.34
N ARG A 29 4.05 16.89 -13.32
CA ARG A 29 3.01 17.05 -14.36
C ARG A 29 2.84 15.83 -15.25
N SER A 30 3.93 15.10 -15.50
CA SER A 30 4.09 14.09 -16.56
C SER A 30 4.58 12.73 -16.07
N LYS A 31 5.11 12.64 -14.85
CA LYS A 31 5.69 11.43 -14.27
C LYS A 31 5.21 11.24 -12.86
N ARG A 32 5.10 9.97 -12.48
CA ARG A 32 4.73 9.53 -11.15
C ARG A 32 5.63 8.40 -10.72
N LEU A 33 6.19 8.52 -9.52
CA LEU A 33 6.89 7.47 -8.81
C LEU A 33 6.05 7.05 -7.61
N SER A 34 5.56 5.82 -7.61
CA SER A 34 4.89 5.21 -6.46
C SER A 34 5.84 4.21 -5.81
N ILE A 35 6.10 4.39 -4.51
CA ILE A 35 7.01 3.56 -3.72
C ILE A 35 6.17 2.78 -2.73
N LEU A 36 6.19 1.46 -2.83
CA LEU A 36 5.35 0.55 -2.07
C LEU A 36 6.23 -0.20 -1.06
N SER A 37 5.71 -0.46 0.15
CA SER A 37 6.38 -1.30 1.15
C SER A 37 5.43 -2.37 1.70
N ASN A 38 5.99 -3.52 2.06
CA ASN A 38 5.28 -4.57 2.79
C ASN A 38 5.15 -4.28 4.30
N VAL A 39 5.92 -3.34 4.84
CA VAL A 39 5.90 -2.94 6.25
C VAL A 39 5.80 -1.41 6.40
N PRO A 40 5.22 -0.90 7.50
CA PRO A 40 5.08 0.53 7.70
C PRO A 40 6.42 1.20 8.02
N HIS A 41 6.67 2.36 7.41
CA HIS A 41 7.89 3.16 7.64
C HIS A 41 7.56 4.62 7.98
N GLY A 42 8.56 5.34 8.52
CA GLY A 42 8.56 6.80 8.53
C GLY A 42 9.22 7.32 7.24
N VAL A 43 8.59 8.30 6.59
CA VAL A 43 9.13 8.90 5.35
C VAL A 43 9.08 10.40 5.35
N ARG A 44 9.98 11.03 4.60
CA ARG A 44 9.95 12.47 4.30
C ARG A 44 10.47 12.77 2.90
N THR A 45 10.13 13.94 2.39
CA THR A 45 10.80 14.52 1.21
C THR A 45 11.94 15.43 1.66
N VAL A 46 12.97 15.54 0.82
CA VAL A 46 14.11 16.42 1.04
C VAL A 46 14.32 17.25 -0.22
N GLY A 47 14.08 18.56 -0.12
CA GLY A 47 14.26 19.48 -1.24
C GLY A 47 13.32 19.20 -2.42
N LYS A 48 12.09 18.75 -2.15
CA LYS A 48 11.02 18.43 -3.13
C LYS A 48 11.31 17.32 -4.16
N ILE A 49 12.57 16.91 -4.33
CA ILE A 49 12.99 15.97 -5.38
C ILE A 49 13.45 14.65 -4.76
N ASN A 50 14.13 14.71 -3.62
CA ASN A 50 14.61 13.53 -2.92
C ASN A 50 13.60 13.08 -1.86
N PHE A 51 13.76 11.84 -1.42
CA PHE A 51 12.99 11.28 -0.34
C PHE A 51 13.88 10.41 0.55
N GLU A 52 13.42 10.22 1.78
CA GLU A 52 14.07 9.41 2.79
C GLU A 52 13.02 8.47 3.38
N ILE A 53 13.38 7.20 3.54
CA ILE A 53 12.57 6.18 4.19
C ILE A 53 13.41 5.61 5.32
N MET A 54 12.94 5.75 6.55
CA MET A 54 13.61 5.19 7.71
C MET A 54 13.34 3.69 7.77
N LEU A 55 14.39 2.89 7.71
CA LEU A 55 14.32 1.43 7.68
C LEU A 55 14.24 0.84 9.09
N ASP A 56 15.11 1.32 9.98
CA ASP A 56 15.16 0.87 11.36
C ASP A 56 15.78 1.98 12.24
N ARG A 57 15.64 1.88 13.55
CA ARG A 57 16.25 2.78 14.53
C ARG A 57 16.83 2.01 15.69
N ARG A 58 17.99 2.48 16.16
CA ARG A 58 18.61 2.03 17.40
C ARG A 58 18.85 3.25 18.28
N LEU A 59 18.41 3.21 19.54
CA LEU A 59 18.56 4.32 20.48
C LEU A 59 19.18 3.81 21.77
N SER A 60 20.13 4.56 22.32
CA SER A 60 20.80 4.24 23.59
C SER A 60 20.30 5.09 24.77
N VAL A 61 19.25 5.89 24.56
CA VAL A 61 18.70 6.83 25.55
C VAL A 61 17.17 6.85 25.44
N ASP A 62 16.49 6.85 26.59
CA ASP A 62 15.03 6.96 26.70
C ASP A 62 14.55 8.37 26.35
N ASP A 63 13.35 8.47 25.78
CA ASP A 63 12.75 9.74 25.35
C ASP A 63 11.86 10.39 26.42
N GLY A 64 11.80 9.82 27.62
CA GLY A 64 11.02 10.31 28.75
C GLY A 64 9.51 10.14 28.58
N LYS A 65 9.06 9.23 27.68
CA LYS A 65 7.63 8.98 27.43
C LYS A 65 7.05 7.79 28.17
N GLY A 66 7.81 7.22 29.11
CA GLY A 66 7.32 6.25 30.10
C GLY A 66 7.63 4.80 29.80
N LEU A 67 8.49 4.51 28.81
CA LEU A 67 9.00 3.16 28.59
C LEU A 67 10.15 2.82 29.56
N GLY A 68 10.97 3.82 29.91
CA GLY A 68 11.98 3.72 30.96
C GLY A 68 13.39 3.42 30.43
N TYR A 69 14.36 3.36 31.35
CA TYR A 69 15.79 3.16 31.05
C TYR A 69 16.26 1.72 31.22
N ASP A 70 15.37 0.81 31.61
CA ASP A 70 15.68 -0.60 31.78
C ASP A 70 15.97 -1.25 30.42
N ASP A 71 16.59 -2.44 30.42
CA ASP A 71 17.06 -3.12 29.21
C ASP A 71 15.95 -3.33 28.15
N ASP A 72 14.70 -3.51 28.58
CA ASP A 72 13.52 -3.67 27.71
C ASP A 72 12.94 -2.33 27.19
N GLY A 73 13.42 -1.20 27.72
CA GLY A 73 12.93 0.13 27.39
C GLY A 73 13.71 0.87 26.31
N LEU A 74 14.91 0.38 25.97
CA LEU A 74 15.75 0.96 24.92
C LEU A 74 15.77 0.06 23.69
N PRO A 75 15.47 0.58 22.48
CA PRO A 75 15.52 -0.22 21.25
C PRO A 75 16.98 -0.44 20.84
N VAL A 76 17.64 -1.42 21.46
CA VAL A 76 19.03 -1.84 21.20
C VAL A 76 19.15 -3.27 20.67
N ASP A 77 18.02 -3.97 20.60
CA ASP A 77 17.82 -5.38 20.29
C ASP A 77 17.39 -5.64 18.84
N ASN A 78 17.77 -4.76 17.90
CA ASN A 78 17.40 -4.88 16.49
C ASN A 78 17.74 -6.26 15.93
N LEU A 79 16.73 -6.93 15.36
CA LEU A 79 16.87 -8.17 14.62
C LEU A 79 16.61 -7.93 13.12
N PRO A 80 17.16 -8.78 12.23
CA PRO A 80 16.89 -8.65 10.80
C PRO A 80 15.39 -8.71 10.49
N VAL A 81 14.90 -7.72 9.75
CA VAL A 81 13.51 -7.65 9.27
C VAL A 81 13.50 -7.78 7.75
N ASN A 82 12.61 -8.62 7.21
CA ASN A 82 12.40 -8.75 5.77
C ASN A 82 11.55 -7.58 5.23
N MET A 83 12.23 -6.48 4.90
CA MET A 83 11.62 -5.29 4.29
C MET A 83 11.71 -5.40 2.76
N ALA A 84 10.56 -5.32 2.09
CA ALA A 84 10.47 -5.41 0.64
C ALA A 84 9.81 -4.16 0.07
N PHE A 85 10.43 -3.60 -0.97
CA PHE A 85 9.95 -2.40 -1.65
C PHE A 85 9.70 -2.67 -3.13
N THR A 86 8.65 -2.05 -3.67
CA THR A 86 8.38 -2.03 -5.11
C THR A 86 8.27 -0.59 -5.60
N PHE A 87 9.04 -0.25 -6.64
CA PHE A 87 9.05 1.06 -7.26
C PHE A 87 8.32 1.02 -8.59
N VAL A 88 7.24 1.80 -8.71
CA VAL A 88 6.43 1.90 -9.92
C VAL A 88 6.60 3.28 -10.51
N LEU A 89 7.32 3.36 -11.63
CA LEU A 89 7.55 4.60 -12.38
C LEU A 89 6.63 4.65 -13.61
N GLU A 90 5.80 5.67 -13.69
CA GLU A 90 4.80 5.82 -14.74
C GLU A 90 4.87 7.19 -15.39
N LYS A 91 4.49 7.23 -16.67
CA LYS A 91 4.19 8.47 -17.38
C LYS A 91 2.69 8.76 -17.26
N LEU A 92 2.37 10.00 -16.94
CA LEU A 92 0.99 10.47 -16.80
C LEU A 92 0.55 11.26 -18.03
N LEU A 93 -0.74 11.21 -18.31
CA LEU A 93 -1.44 12.18 -19.13
C LEU A 93 -1.22 13.58 -18.53
N GLN A 94 -0.88 14.53 -19.38
CA GLN A 94 -0.80 15.93 -18.98
C GLN A 94 -2.22 16.42 -18.69
N VAL A 95 -2.51 16.69 -17.43
CA VAL A 95 -3.79 17.23 -16.97
C VAL A 95 -3.56 18.67 -16.52
N ASP A 96 -4.54 19.54 -16.76
CA ASP A 96 -4.48 20.94 -16.35
C ASP A 96 -4.24 21.09 -14.84
N ASP A 97 -3.29 21.96 -14.47
CA ASP A 97 -2.76 22.09 -13.11
C ASP A 97 -3.83 22.57 -12.12
N LYS A 98 -4.85 23.31 -12.60
CA LYS A 98 -5.89 23.91 -11.76
C LYS A 98 -6.69 22.85 -11.00
N GLN A 99 -7.11 21.77 -11.66
CA GLN A 99 -7.86 20.67 -11.02
C GLN A 99 -7.01 19.83 -10.06
N ARG A 100 -5.68 19.81 -10.26
CA ARG A 100 -4.75 19.04 -9.41
C ARG A 100 -4.38 19.78 -8.12
N GLN A 101 -4.34 21.11 -8.14
CA GLN A 101 -3.96 21.88 -6.95
C GLN A 101 -5.01 21.83 -5.85
N GLU A 102 -6.30 21.77 -6.20
CA GLU A 102 -7.42 21.72 -5.25
C GLU A 102 -7.53 20.39 -4.48
N ARG A 103 -7.03 19.29 -5.06
CA ARG A 103 -7.12 17.98 -4.41
C ARG A 103 -6.11 17.85 -3.27
N GLN A 104 -6.62 17.57 -2.07
CA GLN A 104 -5.80 17.25 -0.88
C GLN A 104 -5.43 15.75 -0.80
N PHE A 105 -5.86 14.95 -1.77
CA PHE A 105 -5.59 13.52 -1.82
C PHE A 105 -5.32 13.03 -3.25
N SER A 106 -4.73 11.85 -3.33
CA SER A 106 -4.49 11.10 -4.57
C SER A 106 -4.84 9.63 -4.38
N TYR A 107 -5.00 8.93 -5.49
CA TYR A 107 -5.25 7.49 -5.58
C TYR A 107 -4.06 6.78 -6.21
N ASN A 108 -3.91 5.48 -6.00
CA ASN A 108 -2.94 4.69 -6.75
C ASN A 108 -3.38 4.57 -8.21
N THR A 109 -2.42 4.56 -9.14
CA THR A 109 -2.68 4.06 -10.49
C THR A 109 -2.97 2.56 -10.43
N LEU A 110 -3.54 1.99 -11.50
CA LEU A 110 -3.84 0.56 -11.51
C LEU A 110 -2.57 -0.30 -11.36
N ASN A 111 -1.46 0.06 -12.02
CA ASN A 111 -0.18 -0.65 -11.87
C ASN A 111 0.33 -0.60 -10.43
N ALA A 112 0.32 0.58 -9.80
CA ALA A 112 0.76 0.73 -8.42
C ALA A 112 -0.16 -0.02 -7.45
N HIS A 113 -1.47 -0.05 -7.72
CA HIS A 113 -2.42 -0.82 -6.93
C HIS A 113 -2.14 -2.33 -7.01
N LEU A 114 -2.01 -2.88 -8.21
CA LEU A 114 -1.72 -4.30 -8.41
C LEU A 114 -0.35 -4.72 -7.84
N ALA A 115 0.67 -3.87 -8.03
CA ALA A 115 1.98 -4.09 -7.44
C ALA A 115 1.92 -4.10 -5.90
N LEU A 116 1.10 -3.24 -5.29
CA LEU A 116 0.91 -3.23 -3.84
C LEU A 116 0.20 -4.48 -3.34
N GLN A 117 -0.85 -4.91 -4.06
CA GLN A 117 -1.57 -6.14 -3.74
C GLN A 117 -0.63 -7.35 -3.81
N SER A 118 0.19 -7.46 -4.85
CA SER A 118 1.18 -8.53 -4.99
C SER A 118 2.26 -8.51 -3.90
N LEU A 119 2.56 -7.33 -3.35
CA LEU A 119 3.57 -7.18 -2.30
C LEU A 119 3.02 -7.58 -0.92
N ILE A 120 1.78 -7.19 -0.60
CA ILE A 120 1.15 -7.42 0.71
C ILE A 120 0.47 -8.79 0.78
N TYR A 121 -0.20 -9.23 -0.28
CA TYR A 121 -0.99 -10.46 -0.32
C TYR A 121 -0.30 -11.52 -1.18
N GLN A 122 0.82 -12.00 -0.69
CA GLN A 122 1.57 -13.06 -1.36
C GLN A 122 0.77 -14.38 -1.39
N PRO A 123 0.89 -15.17 -2.47
CA PRO A 123 0.20 -16.45 -2.56
C PRO A 123 0.71 -17.41 -1.49
N ASN A 124 -0.21 -18.12 -0.84
CA ASN A 124 0.14 -19.20 0.09
C ASN A 124 0.58 -20.43 -0.70
N ILE A 125 1.82 -20.85 -0.50
CA ILE A 125 2.39 -22.03 -1.17
C ILE A 125 2.23 -23.23 -0.22
N PHE A 126 1.45 -24.22 -0.65
CA PHE A 126 1.27 -25.48 0.08
C PHE A 126 2.14 -26.55 -0.56
N ILE A 127 3.05 -27.13 0.21
CA ILE A 127 3.91 -28.24 -0.21
C ILE A 127 3.37 -29.51 0.42
N ILE A 128 3.01 -30.48 -0.42
CA ILE A 128 2.51 -31.79 0.01
C ILE A 128 3.52 -32.89 -0.34
N ASN A 129 3.60 -33.92 0.50
CA ASN A 129 4.38 -35.11 0.23
C ASN A 129 3.43 -36.28 -0.04
N GLY A 130 3.43 -36.81 -1.27
CA GLY A 130 2.51 -37.86 -1.72
C GLY A 130 2.02 -37.65 -3.16
N ILE A 131 1.16 -38.56 -3.63
CA ILE A 131 0.50 -38.42 -4.94
C ILE A 131 -0.67 -37.45 -4.78
N LEU A 132 -0.65 -36.36 -5.54
CA LEU A 132 -1.78 -35.46 -5.63
C LEU A 132 -2.88 -36.14 -6.45
N GLU A 133 -3.91 -36.66 -5.79
CA GLU A 133 -5.15 -37.01 -6.48
C GLU A 133 -5.71 -35.77 -7.17
N ASN A 134 -6.25 -35.93 -8.39
CA ASN A 134 -6.67 -34.83 -9.26
C ASN A 134 -7.46 -33.75 -8.51
N LEU A 135 -6.79 -32.64 -8.16
CA LEU A 135 -7.46 -31.49 -7.60
C LEU A 135 -8.37 -30.92 -8.68
N THR A 136 -9.68 -30.98 -8.44
CA THR A 136 -10.64 -30.25 -9.28
C THR A 136 -10.55 -28.78 -8.94
N LEU A 137 -9.62 -28.08 -9.61
CA LEU A 137 -9.56 -26.62 -9.59
C LEU A 137 -10.85 -26.10 -10.25
N ARG A 138 -11.82 -25.71 -9.42
CA ARG A 138 -12.98 -24.96 -9.93
C ARG A 138 -12.49 -23.59 -10.33
N HIS A 139 -12.60 -23.28 -11.63
CA HIS A 139 -12.35 -21.93 -12.10
C HIS A 139 -13.45 -21.02 -11.54
N LEU A 140 -13.12 -20.30 -10.48
CA LEU A 140 -13.98 -19.23 -9.98
C LEU A 140 -13.82 -18.02 -10.90
N GLN A 141 -14.90 -17.28 -11.09
CA GLN A 141 -14.83 -15.98 -11.74
C GLN A 141 -14.06 -15.02 -10.85
N SER A 142 -13.12 -14.28 -11.44
CA SER A 142 -12.34 -13.27 -10.73
C SER A 142 -13.16 -11.99 -10.51
N PHE A 143 -12.91 -11.31 -9.39
CA PHE A 143 -13.40 -9.95 -9.18
C PHE A 143 -12.72 -8.95 -10.13
N PRO A 144 -13.32 -7.77 -10.36
CA PRO A 144 -12.64 -6.65 -11.01
C PRO A 144 -11.32 -6.31 -10.29
N CYS A 145 -10.35 -5.78 -11.04
CA CYS A 145 -8.98 -5.51 -10.55
C CYS A 145 -8.90 -4.43 -9.45
N ASP A 146 -9.96 -3.64 -9.25
CA ASP A 146 -10.07 -2.60 -8.23
C ASP A 146 -10.94 -3.05 -7.04
N VAL A 147 -11.48 -4.28 -7.07
CA VAL A 147 -12.29 -4.86 -6.01
C VAL A 147 -11.50 -5.95 -5.29
N GLN A 148 -11.38 -5.80 -3.98
CA GLN A 148 -10.72 -6.74 -3.09
C GLN A 148 -11.70 -7.36 -2.12
N LEU A 149 -11.63 -8.69 -1.99
CA LEU A 149 -12.26 -9.42 -0.90
C LEU A 149 -11.36 -9.38 0.34
N LEU A 150 -11.76 -8.60 1.34
CA LEU A 150 -10.97 -8.39 2.56
C LEU A 150 -11.16 -9.51 3.59
N THR A 151 -12.39 -9.99 3.75
CA THR A 151 -12.68 -11.09 4.66
C THR A 151 -13.88 -11.90 4.18
N VAL A 152 -13.82 -13.20 4.43
CA VAL A 152 -14.96 -14.11 4.40
C VAL A 152 -14.98 -14.83 5.74
N ARG A 153 -16.01 -14.63 6.53
CA ARG A 153 -16.14 -15.30 7.83
C ARG A 153 -17.50 -15.98 7.98
N PRO A 154 -17.56 -17.19 8.56
CA PRO A 154 -18.83 -17.80 8.93
C PRO A 154 -19.52 -16.98 10.02
N LEU A 155 -20.85 -16.96 9.97
CA LEU A 155 -21.65 -16.40 11.05
C LEU A 155 -21.92 -17.49 12.09
N THR A 156 -21.78 -17.15 13.37
CA THR A 156 -22.01 -18.08 14.48
C THR A 156 -23.47 -18.52 14.57
N SER A 157 -24.40 -17.67 14.12
CA SER A 157 -25.83 -17.96 14.10
C SER A 157 -26.24 -18.98 13.05
N ASP A 158 -25.51 -19.09 11.94
CA ASP A 158 -25.79 -20.06 10.88
C ASP A 158 -24.53 -20.41 10.09
N ILE A 159 -24.12 -21.68 10.17
CA ILE A 159 -22.95 -22.24 9.48
C ILE A 159 -23.11 -22.26 7.95
N LYS A 160 -24.28 -21.97 7.39
CA LYS A 160 -24.48 -21.79 5.95
C LYS A 160 -24.27 -20.35 5.49
N LEU A 161 -24.33 -19.38 6.41
CA LEU A 161 -24.15 -17.98 6.08
C LEU A 161 -22.68 -17.56 6.23
N ARG A 162 -22.23 -16.73 5.30
CA ARG A 162 -20.88 -16.15 5.30
C ARG A 162 -21.04 -14.64 5.18
N LEU A 163 -20.36 -13.90 6.06
CA LEU A 163 -20.20 -12.46 5.88
C LEU A 163 -18.96 -12.22 5.01
N MET A 164 -19.18 -11.52 3.91
CA MET A 164 -18.11 -11.06 3.02
C MET A 164 -17.97 -9.54 3.14
N VAL A 165 -16.72 -9.07 3.25
CA VAL A 165 -16.41 -7.64 3.17
C VAL A 165 -15.62 -7.41 1.90
N LEU A 166 -16.23 -6.66 0.98
CA LEU A 166 -15.61 -6.23 -0.26
C LEU A 166 -15.17 -4.77 -0.10
N TYR A 167 -14.03 -4.44 -0.67
CA TYR A 167 -13.50 -3.08 -0.73
C TYR A 167 -13.18 -2.73 -2.18
N ARG A 168 -13.67 -1.60 -2.65
CA ARG A 168 -13.36 -1.07 -3.97
C ARG A 168 -12.39 0.10 -3.84
N ALA A 169 -11.19 -0.04 -4.39
CA ALA A 169 -10.17 0.98 -4.36
C ALA A 169 -10.45 2.08 -5.40
N GLY A 170 -10.27 3.34 -5.02
CA GLY A 170 -10.19 4.42 -6.00
C GLY A 170 -8.91 4.29 -6.83
N ILE A 171 -9.03 4.36 -8.15
CA ILE A 171 -7.91 4.23 -9.10
C ILE A 171 -7.70 5.54 -9.87
N ASP A 172 -6.44 5.96 -9.97
CA ASP A 172 -6.03 7.07 -10.82
C ASP A 172 -5.78 6.59 -12.25
N CYS A 173 -6.69 6.95 -13.16
CA CYS A 173 -6.65 6.56 -14.58
C CYS A 173 -5.75 7.47 -15.43
N THR A 174 -4.93 8.33 -14.84
CA THR A 174 -4.06 9.24 -15.61
C THR A 174 -2.78 8.59 -16.16
N SER A 175 -2.49 7.32 -15.82
CA SER A 175 -1.32 6.61 -16.35
C SER A 175 -1.48 6.29 -17.84
N LEU A 176 -0.47 6.62 -18.65
CA LEU A 176 -0.45 6.36 -20.09
C LEU A 176 -0.42 4.86 -20.44
N ASN A 177 0.15 4.05 -19.55
CA ASN A 177 0.32 2.60 -19.73
C ASN A 177 -0.48 1.83 -18.67
N SER A 178 -1.78 2.11 -18.58
CA SER A 178 -2.65 1.36 -17.68
C SER A 178 -2.92 -0.05 -18.24
N PRO A 179 -2.79 -1.11 -17.44
CA PRO A 179 -3.11 -2.46 -17.88
C PRO A 179 -4.61 -2.58 -18.12
N LYS A 180 -5.00 -3.47 -19.03
CA LYS A 180 -6.42 -3.76 -19.25
C LYS A 180 -6.95 -4.56 -18.07
N CYS A 181 -7.79 -3.90 -17.29
CA CYS A 181 -8.64 -4.57 -16.32
C CYS A 181 -9.81 -5.22 -17.07
N LEU A 182 -9.80 -6.55 -17.18
CA LEU A 182 -10.97 -7.26 -17.70
C LEU A 182 -12.00 -7.35 -16.57
N ALA A 183 -12.97 -6.45 -16.63
CA ALA A 183 -14.16 -6.49 -15.80
C ALA A 183 -15.03 -7.69 -16.22
N ASN A 184 -15.37 -8.55 -15.27
CA ASN A 184 -16.39 -9.59 -15.46
C ASN A 184 -17.79 -8.99 -15.21
N GLU A 185 -18.86 -9.76 -15.44
CA GLU A 185 -20.28 -9.35 -15.30
C GLU A 185 -20.65 -8.66 -13.96
N LEU A 186 -19.82 -8.81 -12.93
CA LEU A 186 -19.97 -8.17 -11.61
C LEU A 186 -19.89 -6.63 -11.64
N ASP A 187 -19.37 -6.02 -12.71
CA ASP A 187 -19.38 -4.56 -12.88
C ASP A 187 -20.70 -3.99 -13.41
N VAL A 188 -21.57 -4.82 -13.98
CA VAL A 188 -22.79 -4.36 -14.67
C VAL A 188 -23.94 -4.03 -13.69
N ASN A 189 -23.88 -4.50 -12.44
CA ASN A 189 -25.03 -4.48 -11.53
C ASN A 189 -24.95 -3.47 -10.36
N PHE A 190 -23.99 -2.55 -10.35
CA PHE A 190 -23.88 -1.53 -9.29
C PHE A 190 -24.36 -0.13 -9.70
N THR A 191 -25.19 -0.02 -10.73
CA THR A 191 -25.98 1.18 -11.02
C THR A 191 -27.44 0.94 -10.64
N THR A 192 -27.80 1.33 -9.41
CA THR A 192 -29.17 1.64 -8.99
C THR A 192 -29.19 3.03 -8.40
#